data_AF-A0AAV5TV14-F1
#
_entry.id   AF-A0AAV5TV14-F1
#
_cell.length_a   1.000
_cell.length_b   1.000
_cell.length_c   1.000
_cell.angle_alpha   90.00
_cell.angle_beta   90.00
_cell.angle_gamma   90.00
#
_symmetry.space_group_name_H-M   'P 1'
#
loop_
_entity.id
_entity.type
_entity.pdbx_description
1 polymer ?
#
loop_
_entity_poly.entity_id
_entity_poly.type
_entity_poly.pdbx_seq_one_letter_code
_entity_poly.pdbx_strand_id
1 'polypeptide(L)'
;MFYAFDDVELDRATQLISTLPGSTYSMLIHYIPNPYRLPSLPVMDWLSIHARREETKEMTSTLFLRLIESHKDLEISAFDVALSWHEFARIVQIISEDKRERHIFFTMSNPTILSCLRAHGVSATTKSGQVSGEFTIVEHAAEAPMQCARLIMSNECSCN
;
A
#
# COMPACT_ATOMS: atom_id res chain seq x y z
N MET A 1 12.96 -15.94 3.41
CA MET A 1 11.90 -15.14 4.06
C MET A 1 12.37 -14.72 5.43
N PHE A 2 12.14 -13.47 5.82
CA PHE A 2 12.54 -12.89 7.10
C PHE A 2 11.34 -12.39 7.88
N TYR A 3 11.46 -12.38 9.20
CA TYR A 3 10.47 -11.85 10.12
C TYR A 3 11.16 -10.88 11.07
N ALA A 4 10.50 -9.78 11.39
CA ALA A 4 10.97 -8.82 12.38
C ALA A 4 9.82 -8.42 13.31
N PHE A 5 9.98 -8.68 14.60
CA PHE A 5 9.05 -8.29 15.66
C PHE A 5 9.52 -7.04 16.41
N ASP A 6 10.80 -6.66 16.25
CA ASP A 6 11.39 -5.44 16.77
C ASP A 6 12.54 -4.92 15.87
N ASP A 7 13.11 -3.78 16.28
CA ASP A 7 14.20 -3.12 15.54
C ASP A 7 15.50 -3.94 15.48
N VAL A 8 15.77 -4.77 16.49
CA VAL A 8 16.99 -5.59 16.58
C VAL A 8 16.89 -6.74 15.58
N GLU A 9 15.73 -7.37 15.48
CA GLU A 9 15.47 -8.40 14.49
C GLU A 9 15.45 -7.85 13.07
N LEU A 10 14.90 -6.64 12.87
CA LEU A 10 14.96 -5.96 11.58
C LEU A 10 16.41 -5.68 11.15
N ASP A 11 17.26 -5.21 12.06
CA ASP A 11 18.69 -5.00 11.79
C ASP A 11 19.39 -6.31 11.43
N ARG A 12 19.15 -7.37 12.21
CA ARG A 12 19.73 -8.68 11.95
C ARG A 12 19.29 -9.23 10.58
N ALA A 13 18.01 -9.12 10.25
CA ALA A 13 17.49 -9.56 8.96
C ALA A 13 18.12 -8.77 7.80
N THR A 14 18.23 -7.45 7.94
CA THR A 14 18.83 -6.57 6.93
C THR A 14 20.32 -6.88 6.74
N GLN A 15 21.04 -7.15 7.83
CA GLN A 15 22.44 -7.57 7.79
C GLN A 15 22.60 -8.94 7.10
N LEU A 16 21.69 -9.89 7.33
CA LEU A 16 21.74 -11.17 6.64
C LEU A 16 21.48 -11.02 5.14
N ILE A 17 20.48 -10.21 4.75
CA ILE A 17 20.19 -9.91 3.34
C ILE A 17 21.42 -9.33 2.62
N SER A 18 22.16 -8.43 3.28
CA SER A 18 23.34 -7.79 2.66
C SER A 18 24.50 -8.75 2.42
N THR A 19 24.55 -9.90 3.11
CA THR A 19 25.61 -10.91 2.92
C THR A 19 25.36 -11.85 1.74
N LEU A 20 24.16 -11.82 1.14
CA LEU A 20 23.74 -12.71 0.05
C LEU A 20 23.23 -11.90 -1.16
N PRO A 21 24.08 -11.09 -1.81
CA PRO A 21 23.63 -10.25 -2.92
C PRO A 21 23.06 -11.10 -4.08
N GLY A 22 22.00 -10.61 -4.73
CA GLY A 22 21.41 -11.24 -5.92
C GLY A 22 20.35 -12.32 -5.64
N SER A 23 20.07 -12.65 -4.38
CA SER A 23 18.92 -13.50 -4.03
C SER A 23 17.62 -12.70 -3.94
N THR A 24 16.49 -13.38 -4.02
CA THR A 24 15.18 -12.80 -3.80
C THR A 24 14.78 -12.89 -2.32
N TYR A 25 14.11 -11.85 -1.84
CA TYR A 25 13.80 -11.69 -0.42
C TYR A 25 12.36 -11.29 -0.20
N SER A 26 11.81 -11.82 0.88
CA SER A 26 10.49 -11.46 1.39
C SER A 26 10.63 -11.19 2.88
N MET A 27 9.98 -10.13 3.36
CA MET A 27 10.04 -9.73 4.77
C MET A 27 8.66 -9.40 5.30
N LEU A 28 8.38 -9.91 6.51
CA LEU A 28 7.20 -9.59 7.29
C LEU A 28 7.62 -8.86 8.57
N ILE A 29 7.21 -7.61 8.70
CA ILE A 29 7.46 -6.76 9.87
C ILE A 29 6.17 -6.72 10.70
N HIS A 30 6.23 -7.16 11.96
CA HIS A 30 5.08 -7.31 12.88
C HIS A 30 4.94 -6.17 13.89
N TYR A 31 5.58 -5.04 13.63
CA TYR A 31 5.55 -3.85 14.46
C TYR A 31 5.58 -2.60 13.58
N ILE A 32 5.50 -1.42 14.20
CA ILE A 32 5.66 -0.14 13.51
C ILE A 32 7.11 0.29 13.60
N PRO A 33 7.93 0.07 12.55
CA PRO A 33 9.31 0.51 12.56
C PRO A 33 9.39 2.03 12.50
N ASN A 34 10.55 2.55 12.88
CA ASN A 34 10.87 3.94 12.64
C ASN A 34 10.71 4.26 11.12
N PRO A 35 9.82 5.21 10.74
CA PRO A 35 9.56 5.54 9.33
C PRO A 35 10.81 5.92 8.53
N TYR A 36 11.83 6.49 9.19
CA TYR A 36 13.09 6.88 8.53
C TYR A 36 13.94 5.67 8.09
N ARG A 37 13.68 4.47 8.61
CA ARG A 37 14.40 3.24 8.24
C ARG A 37 13.82 2.57 7.01
N LEU A 38 12.51 2.73 6.77
CA LEU A 38 11.79 2.05 5.70
C LEU A 38 12.38 2.30 4.29
N PRO A 39 12.78 3.53 3.92
CA PRO A 39 13.42 3.77 2.62
C PRO A 39 14.81 3.13 2.47
N SER A 40 15.45 2.76 3.57
CA SER A 40 16.78 2.15 3.60
C SER A 40 16.72 0.62 3.53
N LEU A 41 15.51 0.04 3.55
CA LEU A 41 15.35 -1.40 3.38
C LEU A 41 15.81 -1.79 1.97
N PRO A 42 16.51 -2.93 1.83
CA PRO A 42 16.84 -3.46 0.52
C PRO A 42 15.54 -3.75 -0.25
N VAL A 43 15.59 -3.62 -1.58
CA VAL A 43 14.45 -4.00 -2.43
C VAL A 43 14.15 -5.48 -2.22
N MET A 44 12.87 -5.78 -2.01
CA MET A 44 12.35 -7.12 -1.73
C MET A 44 11.30 -7.46 -2.77
N ASP A 45 11.13 -8.75 -3.03
CA ASP A 45 10.01 -9.24 -3.83
C ASP A 45 8.69 -8.97 -3.13
N TRP A 46 8.64 -9.18 -1.81
CA TRP A 46 7.48 -8.89 -0.99
C TRP A 46 7.89 -8.24 0.33
N LEU A 47 7.38 -7.03 0.59
CA LEU A 47 7.50 -6.36 1.86
C LEU A 47 6.12 -6.21 2.48
N SER A 48 5.96 -6.74 3.68
CA SER A 48 4.73 -6.55 4.44
C SER A 48 4.99 -5.98 5.83
N ILE A 49 4.20 -4.97 6.20
CA ILE A 49 4.27 -4.27 7.48
C ILE A 49 2.89 -4.32 8.13
N HIS A 50 2.80 -5.14 9.18
CA HIS A 50 1.64 -5.30 10.03
C HIS A 50 1.98 -4.89 11.45
N ALA A 51 1.01 -4.35 12.16
CA ALA A 51 1.10 -4.13 13.59
C ALA A 51 -0.22 -4.49 14.24
N ARG A 52 -0.24 -4.59 15.57
CA ARG A 52 -1.48 -4.78 16.31
C ARG A 52 -2.37 -3.55 16.07
N ARG A 53 -3.68 -3.77 15.85
CA ARG A 53 -4.64 -2.73 15.45
C ARG A 53 -4.65 -1.49 16.36
N GLU A 54 -4.32 -1.66 17.63
CA GLU A 54 -4.30 -0.60 18.64
C GLU A 54 -3.14 0.40 18.45
N GLU A 55 -2.19 0.11 17.58
CA GLU A 55 -0.96 0.90 17.42
C GLU A 55 -0.90 1.68 16.09
N THR A 56 -1.96 1.67 15.28
CA THR A 56 -1.95 2.29 13.94
C THR A 56 -1.42 3.74 13.97
N LYS A 57 -0.42 4.01 13.11
CA LYS A 57 0.15 5.35 12.93
C LYS A 57 -0.14 5.88 11.54
N GLU A 58 -0.08 7.20 11.37
CA GLU A 58 -0.15 7.80 10.05
C GLU A 58 1.20 7.62 9.32
N MET A 59 1.15 7.19 8.06
CA MET A 59 2.28 7.22 7.13
C MET A 59 2.11 8.38 6.15
N THR A 60 3.18 9.14 5.95
CA THR A 60 3.17 10.23 4.97
C THR A 60 3.11 9.67 3.55
N SER A 61 2.37 10.34 2.67
CA SER A 61 2.30 10.04 1.24
C SER A 61 3.67 9.89 0.58
N THR A 62 4.63 10.76 0.96
CA THR A 62 5.99 10.77 0.39
C THR A 62 6.74 9.49 0.73
N LEU A 63 6.63 9.01 1.98
CA LEU A 63 7.24 7.75 2.37
C LEU A 63 6.57 6.59 1.64
N PHE A 64 5.24 6.58 1.59
CA PHE A 64 4.48 5.53 0.90
C PHE A 64 4.83 5.43 -0.58
N LEU A 65 4.89 6.58 -1.28
CA LEU A 65 5.29 6.65 -2.69
C LEU A 65 6.69 6.06 -2.92
N ARG A 66 7.67 6.36 -2.06
CA ARG A 66 9.01 5.77 -2.16
C ARG A 66 9.00 4.25 -2.01
N LEU A 67 8.15 3.73 -1.12
CA LEU A 67 8.00 2.29 -0.93
C LEU A 67 7.36 1.63 -2.16
N ILE A 68 6.32 2.25 -2.75
CA ILE A 68 5.73 1.78 -4.00
C ILE A 68 6.72 1.90 -5.16
N GLU A 69 7.52 2.94 -5.27
CA GLU A 69 8.50 3.05 -6.35
C GLU A 69 9.55 1.91 -6.26
N SER A 70 9.87 1.46 -5.04
CA SER A 70 10.92 0.47 -4.77
C SER A 70 10.42 -0.99 -4.85
N HIS A 71 9.31 -1.32 -4.19
CA HIS A 71 8.86 -2.70 -3.95
C HIS A 71 7.70 -3.10 -4.86
N LYS A 72 7.84 -4.17 -5.64
CA LYS A 72 6.78 -4.62 -6.55
C LYS A 72 5.53 -5.10 -5.79
N ASP A 73 5.72 -5.87 -4.71
CA ASP A 73 4.67 -6.34 -3.83
C ASP A 73 4.84 -5.73 -2.43
N LEU A 74 3.85 -4.96 -2.03
CA LEU A 74 3.89 -4.14 -0.82
C LEU A 74 2.56 -4.22 -0.10
N GLU A 75 2.61 -4.63 1.16
CA GLU A 75 1.45 -4.68 2.05
C GLU A 75 1.68 -3.82 3.29
N ILE A 76 0.88 -2.78 3.46
CA ILE A 76 0.98 -1.87 4.60
C ILE A 76 -0.36 -1.83 5.33
N SER A 77 -0.46 -2.57 6.42
CA SER A 77 -1.65 -2.56 7.29
C SER A 77 -1.40 -1.93 8.66
N ALA A 78 -0.13 -1.72 9.01
CA ALA A 78 0.28 -1.07 10.26
C ALA A 78 0.08 0.45 10.27
N PHE A 79 -0.16 1.05 9.10
CA PHE A 79 -0.27 2.50 8.94
C PHE A 79 -1.49 2.87 8.12
N ASP A 80 -2.14 3.96 8.51
CA ASP A 80 -3.06 4.66 7.63
C ASP A 80 -2.28 5.64 6.76
N VAL A 81 -2.42 5.50 5.44
CA VAL A 81 -1.74 6.38 4.49
C VAL A 81 -2.59 7.62 4.25
N ALA A 82 -2.04 8.79 4.60
CA ALA A 82 -2.64 10.07 4.28
C ALA A 82 -2.27 10.47 2.84
N LEU A 83 -3.23 10.41 1.92
CA LEU A 83 -3.06 10.79 0.52
C LEU A 83 -4.01 11.92 0.13
N SER A 84 -3.49 12.92 -0.56
CA SER A 84 -4.31 13.78 -1.42
C SER A 84 -4.75 13.02 -2.67
N TRP A 85 -5.76 13.54 -3.38
CA TRP A 85 -6.16 13.00 -4.67
C TRP A 85 -5.00 12.96 -5.68
N HIS A 86 -4.17 14.01 -5.77
CA HIS A 86 -3.06 14.04 -6.71
C HIS A 86 -2.03 12.95 -6.44
N GLU A 87 -1.78 12.64 -5.17
CA GLU A 87 -0.87 11.56 -4.78
C GLU A 87 -1.49 10.18 -5.06
N PHE A 88 -2.79 10.03 -4.84
CA PHE A 88 -3.52 8.83 -5.23
C PHE A 88 -3.46 8.58 -6.73
N ALA A 89 -3.74 9.60 -7.55
CA ALA A 89 -3.63 9.52 -9.00
C ALA A 89 -2.20 9.13 -9.44
N ARG A 90 -1.19 9.72 -8.79
CA ARG A 90 0.21 9.37 -9.03
C ARG A 90 0.52 7.91 -8.69
N ILE A 91 -0.04 7.36 -7.61
CA ILE A 91 0.11 5.93 -7.27
C ILE A 91 -0.49 5.05 -8.36
N VAL A 92 -1.71 5.37 -8.80
CA VAL A 92 -2.38 4.65 -9.90
C VAL A 92 -1.54 4.70 -11.17
N GLN A 93 -0.99 5.87 -11.52
CA GLN A 93 -0.10 6.04 -12.66
C GLN A 93 1.19 5.21 -12.52
N ILE A 94 1.84 5.25 -11.36
CA ILE A 94 3.06 4.45 -11.10
C ILE A 94 2.76 2.96 -11.33
N ILE A 95 1.61 2.47 -10.89
CA ILE A 95 1.23 1.06 -11.02
C ILE A 95 0.83 0.71 -12.46
N SER A 96 0.14 1.59 -13.17
CA SER A 96 -0.30 1.34 -14.54
C SER A 96 0.85 1.40 -15.55
N GLU A 97 1.86 2.23 -15.32
CA GLU A 97 3.06 2.35 -16.16
C GLU A 97 4.12 1.29 -15.82
N ASP A 98 4.01 0.62 -14.67
CA ASP A 98 4.93 -0.44 -14.29
C ASP A 98 4.68 -1.70 -15.12
N LYS A 99 5.76 -2.25 -15.69
CA LYS A 99 5.73 -3.48 -16.49
C LYS A 99 5.79 -4.75 -15.64
N ARG A 100 6.09 -4.60 -14.35
CA ARG A 100 6.10 -5.71 -13.39
C ARG A 100 4.66 -6.05 -13.00
N GLU A 101 4.39 -7.32 -12.75
CA GLU A 101 3.21 -7.69 -11.97
C GLU A 101 3.37 -7.16 -10.54
N ARG A 102 2.31 -6.54 -10.01
CA ARG A 102 2.34 -5.85 -8.72
C ARG A 102 1.15 -6.18 -7.86
N HIS A 103 1.41 -6.38 -6.58
CA HIS A 103 0.39 -6.48 -5.54
C HIS A 103 0.59 -5.39 -4.49
N ILE A 104 -0.19 -4.33 -4.56
CA ILE A 104 -0.14 -3.22 -3.60
C ILE A 104 -1.38 -3.23 -2.72
N PHE A 105 -1.15 -3.38 -1.41
CA PHE A 105 -2.18 -3.32 -0.37
C PHE A 105 -1.82 -2.24 0.63
N PHE A 106 -2.78 -1.37 0.95
CA PHE A 106 -2.64 -0.40 2.02
C PHE A 106 -3.99 0.06 2.55
N THR A 107 -4.01 0.62 3.76
CA THR A 107 -5.21 1.24 4.34
C THR A 107 -5.15 2.75 4.23
N MET A 108 -6.32 3.36 4.08
CA MET A 108 -6.52 4.80 4.10
C MET A 108 -7.65 5.12 5.06
N SER A 109 -7.60 6.29 5.69
CA SER A 109 -8.71 6.77 6.50
C SER A 109 -9.95 7.03 5.62
N ASN A 110 -11.15 6.73 6.13
CA ASN A 110 -12.40 6.99 5.41
C ASN A 110 -12.52 8.45 4.91
N PRO A 111 -12.16 9.48 5.70
CA PRO A 111 -12.10 10.86 5.20
C PRO A 111 -11.22 11.03 3.95
N THR A 112 -10.05 10.38 3.91
CA THR A 112 -9.12 10.44 2.78
C THR A 112 -9.72 9.82 1.52
N ILE A 113 -10.34 8.65 1.65
CA ILE A 113 -11.03 7.97 0.53
C ILE A 113 -12.17 8.83 -0.01
N LEU A 114 -13.02 9.36 0.89
CA LEU A 114 -14.14 10.21 0.50
C LEU A 114 -13.66 11.49 -0.20
N SER A 115 -12.54 12.07 0.25
CA SER A 115 -11.92 13.22 -0.42
C SER A 115 -11.50 12.90 -1.85
N CYS A 116 -10.84 11.76 -2.06
CA CYS A 116 -10.41 11.30 -3.39
C CYS A 116 -11.60 11.05 -4.33
N LEU A 117 -12.64 10.38 -3.83
CA LEU A 117 -13.87 10.10 -4.59
C LEU A 117 -14.61 11.40 -4.95
N ARG A 118 -14.73 12.34 -4.01
CA ARG A 118 -15.37 13.64 -4.26
C ARG A 118 -14.63 14.47 -5.30
N ALA A 119 -13.31 14.38 -5.37
CA ALA A 119 -12.53 15.01 -6.43
C ALA A 119 -12.90 14.49 -7.83
N HIS A 120 -13.54 13.32 -7.93
CA HIS A 120 -13.99 12.69 -9.18
C HIS A 120 -15.47 12.90 -9.45
N GLY A 121 -16.15 13.77 -8.71
CA GLY A 121 -17.58 14.02 -8.85
C GLY A 121 -18.45 12.97 -8.16
N VAL A 122 -17.87 12.05 -7.38
CA VAL A 122 -18.65 11.13 -6.55
C VAL A 122 -19.21 11.90 -5.36
N SER A 123 -20.52 11.82 -5.19
CA SER A 123 -21.25 12.49 -4.12
C SER A 123 -22.24 11.54 -3.48
N ALA A 124 -22.95 12.00 -2.44
CA ALA A 124 -23.97 11.19 -1.76
C ALA A 124 -25.14 10.79 -2.67
N THR A 125 -25.30 11.45 -3.82
CA THR A 125 -26.36 11.14 -4.81
C THR A 125 -25.88 10.23 -5.93
N THR A 126 -24.59 9.87 -5.97
CA THR A 126 -24.01 8.98 -6.98
C THR A 126 -24.56 7.56 -6.81
N LYS A 127 -24.95 6.93 -7.91
CA LYS A 127 -25.57 5.59 -7.91
C LYS A 127 -24.65 4.54 -8.54
N SER A 128 -24.87 3.27 -8.18
CA SER A 128 -24.25 2.12 -8.87
C SER A 128 -24.56 2.18 -10.37
N GLY A 129 -23.58 1.82 -11.20
CA GLY A 129 -23.61 1.94 -12.65
C GLY A 129 -23.36 3.34 -13.20
N GLN A 130 -23.27 4.37 -12.35
CA GLN A 130 -22.93 5.73 -12.78
C GLN A 130 -21.44 5.82 -13.12
N VAL A 131 -21.15 6.48 -14.25
CA VAL A 131 -19.77 6.83 -14.64
C VAL A 131 -19.45 8.22 -14.09
N SER A 132 -18.31 8.35 -13.41
CA SER A 132 -17.80 9.59 -12.82
C SER A 132 -16.36 9.81 -13.27
N GLY A 133 -16.18 10.60 -14.34
CA GLY A 133 -14.89 10.70 -15.03
C GLY A 133 -14.53 9.38 -15.71
N GLU A 134 -13.39 8.81 -15.35
CA GLU A 134 -12.90 7.51 -15.87
C GLU A 134 -13.36 6.31 -15.01
N PHE A 135 -14.09 6.56 -13.92
CA PHE A 135 -14.48 5.53 -12.97
C PHE A 135 -15.94 5.10 -13.18
N THR A 136 -16.18 3.79 -13.20
CA THR A 136 -17.53 3.23 -13.07
C THR A 136 -17.78 2.86 -11.62
N ILE A 137 -18.84 3.43 -11.04
CA ILE A 137 -19.23 3.12 -9.66
C ILE A 137 -19.94 1.78 -9.63
N VAL A 138 -19.39 0.82 -8.89
CA VAL A 138 -19.97 -0.51 -8.70
C VAL A 138 -20.36 -0.70 -7.25
N GLU A 139 -21.54 -1.29 -7.03
CA GLU A 139 -21.99 -1.67 -5.70
C GLU A 139 -21.33 -2.99 -5.30
N HIS A 140 -20.62 -2.99 -4.18
CA HIS A 140 -20.06 -4.21 -3.61
C HIS A 140 -20.99 -4.72 -2.51
N ALA A 141 -21.36 -6.00 -2.57
CA ALA A 141 -22.07 -6.65 -1.48
C ALA A 141 -21.19 -6.58 -0.22
N ALA A 142 -21.65 -5.89 0.81
CA ALA A 142 -20.88 -5.67 2.03
C ALA A 142 -20.76 -6.99 2.82
N GLU A 143 -19.55 -7.51 2.95
CA GLU A 143 -19.21 -8.45 4.02
C GLU A 143 -18.72 -7.65 5.25
N ALA A 144 -19.60 -7.50 6.24
CA ALA A 144 -19.38 -6.87 7.55
C ALA A 144 -19.08 -5.35 7.59
N PRO A 145 -19.33 -4.65 8.72
CA PRO A 145 -19.04 -3.22 8.83
C PRO A 145 -17.52 -2.97 8.81
N MET A 146 -17.01 -2.52 7.67
CA MET A 146 -15.62 -2.09 7.51
C MET A 146 -15.42 -0.71 8.15
N GLN A 147 -14.55 -0.62 9.16
CA GLN A 147 -14.13 0.65 9.76
C GLN A 147 -13.05 1.39 8.95
N CYS A 148 -12.38 0.69 8.02
CA CYS A 148 -11.42 1.27 7.06
C CYS A 148 -11.78 0.77 5.65
N ALA A 149 -11.75 1.64 4.64
CA ALA A 149 -11.90 1.13 3.27
C ALA A 149 -10.61 0.46 2.81
N ARG A 150 -10.80 -0.68 2.15
CA ARG A 150 -9.75 -1.51 1.59
C ARG A 150 -9.65 -1.20 0.11
N LEU A 151 -8.47 -0.78 -0.35
CA LEU A 151 -8.18 -0.69 -1.78
C LEU A 151 -7.12 -1.74 -2.14
N ILE A 152 -7.47 -2.61 -3.07
CA ILE A 152 -6.53 -3.56 -3.67
C ILE A 152 -6.31 -3.09 -5.10
N MET A 153 -5.05 -2.83 -5.45
CA MET A 153 -4.66 -2.54 -6.83
C MET A 153 -3.73 -3.65 -7.32
N SER A 154 -4.13 -4.31 -8.41
CA SER A 154 -3.32 -5.27 -9.14
C SER A 154 -3.25 -4.84 -10.61
N ASN A 155 -2.08 -5.01 -11.22
CA ASN A 155 -1.92 -4.94 -12.66
C ASN A 155 -1.52 -6.34 -13.15
N GLU A 156 -2.44 -7.03 -13.81
CA GLU A 156 -2.17 -8.33 -14.43
C GLU A 156 -1.63 -8.08 -15.84
N CYS A 157 -0.31 -8.22 -16.01
CA CYS A 157 0.29 -8.12 -17.34
C CYS A 157 -0.02 -9.42 -18.12
N SER A 158 -1.08 -9.40 -18.92
CA SER A 158 -1.37 -10.47 -19.88
C SER A 158 -0.52 -10.26 -21.14
N CYS A 159 0.66 -10.86 -21.18
CA CYS A 159 1.42 -10.99 -22.42
C CYS A 159 0.75 -12.05 -23.31
N ASN A 160 0.10 -11.61 -24.40
CA ASN A 160 -0.26 -12.46 -25.54
C ASN A 160 0.94 -12.71 -26.45
#